data_AF-A0AA39R427-F1
#
_entry.id   AF-A0AA39R427-F1
#
_cell.length_a   1.000
_cell.length_b   1.000
_cell.length_c   1.000
_cell.angle_alpha   90.00
_cell.angle_beta   90.00
_cell.angle_gamma   90.00
#
_symmetry.space_group_name_H-M   'P 1'
#
loop_
_entity.id
_entity.type
_entity.pdbx_description
1 polymer ?
#
loop_
_entity_poly.entity_id
_entity_poly.type
_entity_poly.pdbx_seq_one_letter_code
_entity_poly.pdbx_strand_id
1 'polypeptide(L)'
;MLQKSNLHHAILSKVPEYFEERGFQNPVDTFDGPFQFAMRTRLYYFDWLKSQPWYQSAFNTVMGIQRMNRGEEWFEFYPVKDRLRAGSSETLLVDVGGGLGHDLLAFKKPFPELPGKLIVQDLPVFIDDVKDLPFGIEAMKHDFFTPQPVRYANAYHLRTVLHDWPDKQAREILSNIRLAMNKQSILLINEDALPENNVPLYAAEPDISMMAAFSSLDRA
;
A
#
# COMPACT_ATOMS: atom_id res chain seq x y z
N MET A 1 33.19 -9.98 -10.05
CA MET A 1 32.22 -10.59 -9.11
C MET A 1 32.02 -9.69 -7.90
N LEU A 2 31.70 -8.40 -8.13
CA LEU A 2 31.58 -7.33 -7.14
C LEU A 2 30.57 -6.31 -7.68
N GLN A 3 29.27 -6.56 -7.55
CA GLN A 3 28.23 -5.55 -7.87
C GLN A 3 26.82 -5.98 -7.40
N LYS A 4 26.69 -6.58 -6.21
CA LYS A 4 25.38 -6.98 -5.65
C LYS A 4 25.04 -6.34 -4.29
N SER A 5 25.78 -5.30 -3.90
CA SER A 5 25.37 -4.32 -2.90
C SER A 5 25.75 -2.96 -3.51
N ASN A 6 24.90 -1.94 -3.61
CA ASN A 6 23.98 -1.44 -2.61
C ASN A 6 23.02 -0.46 -3.32
N LEU A 7 21.90 -0.94 -3.89
CA LEU A 7 20.97 -0.10 -4.67
C LEU A 7 20.44 1.08 -3.82
N HIS A 8 20.06 0.80 -2.58
CA HIS A 8 19.56 1.81 -1.66
C HIS A 8 20.61 2.91 -1.39
N HIS A 9 21.86 2.55 -1.10
CA HIS A 9 22.94 3.54 -0.96
C HIS A 9 23.24 4.28 -2.27
N ALA A 10 23.18 3.61 -3.42
CA ALA A 10 23.40 4.27 -4.71
C ALA A 10 22.37 5.40 -4.93
N ILE A 11 21.12 5.17 -4.54
CA ILE A 11 20.05 6.17 -4.57
C ILE A 11 20.32 7.26 -3.53
N LEU A 12 20.49 6.89 -2.25
CA LEU A 12 20.67 7.85 -1.16
C LEU A 12 21.89 8.75 -1.34
N SER A 13 23.00 8.21 -1.87
CA SER A 13 24.22 8.97 -2.13
C SER A 13 24.06 10.07 -3.19
N LYS A 14 22.94 10.06 -3.93
CA LYS A 14 22.61 11.04 -4.98
C LYS A 14 21.49 12.00 -4.60
N VAL A 15 20.86 11.80 -3.44
CA VAL A 15 19.76 12.64 -2.94
C VAL A 15 20.22 14.10 -2.75
N PRO A 16 21.41 14.42 -2.20
CA PRO A 16 21.86 15.80 -2.07
C PRO A 16 21.98 16.51 -3.43
N GLU A 17 22.61 15.88 -4.43
CA GLU A 17 22.74 16.48 -5.76
C GLU A 17 21.37 16.62 -6.47
N TYR A 18 20.47 15.63 -6.30
CA TYR A 18 19.10 15.73 -6.82
C TYR A 18 18.40 17.00 -6.31
N PHE A 19 18.44 17.24 -4.99
CA PHE A 19 17.79 18.41 -4.41
C PHE A 19 18.48 19.72 -4.81
N GLU A 20 19.80 19.75 -4.88
CA GLU A 20 20.54 20.93 -5.35
C GLU A 20 20.12 21.31 -6.78
N GLU A 21 20.02 20.33 -7.70
CA GLU A 21 19.59 20.56 -9.09
C GLU A 21 18.10 20.91 -9.24
N ARG A 22 17.27 20.58 -8.25
CA ARG A 22 15.81 20.79 -8.27
C ARG A 22 15.33 21.88 -7.32
N GLY A 23 16.25 22.67 -6.75
CA GLY A 23 15.90 23.80 -5.88
C GLY A 23 15.25 23.38 -4.56
N PHE A 24 15.67 22.24 -4.02
CA PHE A 24 15.24 21.68 -2.72
C PHE A 24 13.72 21.50 -2.60
N GLN A 25 13.06 21.18 -3.72
CA GLN A 25 11.64 20.83 -3.74
C GLN A 25 11.46 19.33 -3.52
N ASN A 26 10.44 18.95 -2.74
CA ASN A 26 10.09 17.54 -2.56
C ASN A 26 9.72 16.91 -3.91
N PRO A 27 10.15 15.65 -4.16
CA PRO A 27 9.75 14.94 -5.36
C PRO A 27 8.25 14.65 -5.32
N VAL A 28 7.55 14.90 -6.43
CA VAL A 28 6.09 14.70 -6.55
C VAL A 28 5.70 13.82 -7.73
N ASP A 29 6.67 13.35 -8.52
CA ASP A 29 6.48 12.51 -9.68
C ASP A 29 7.27 11.21 -9.54
N THR A 30 6.56 10.08 -9.56
CA THR A 30 7.14 8.74 -9.49
C THR A 30 8.05 8.40 -10.68
N PHE A 31 8.03 9.20 -11.75
CA PHE A 31 8.87 9.07 -12.94
C PHE A 31 10.04 10.08 -13.01
N ASP A 32 10.14 11.04 -12.07
CA ASP A 32 11.24 12.04 -11.98
C ASP A 32 11.67 12.28 -10.52
N GLY A 33 11.94 11.19 -9.80
CA GLY A 33 12.40 11.20 -8.42
C GLY A 33 13.91 10.97 -8.24
N PRO A 34 14.39 10.93 -6.98
CA PRO A 34 15.80 10.66 -6.68
C PRO A 34 16.28 9.31 -7.22
N PHE A 35 15.43 8.29 -7.26
CA PHE A 35 15.73 7.01 -7.89
C PHE A 35 16.06 7.15 -9.39
N GLN A 36 15.21 7.86 -10.16
CA GLN A 36 15.44 8.05 -11.59
C GLN A 36 16.71 8.84 -11.86
N PHE A 37 16.96 9.86 -11.04
CA PHE A 37 18.18 10.66 -11.08
C PHE A 37 19.43 9.80 -10.83
N ALA A 38 19.44 8.99 -9.76
CA ALA A 38 20.56 8.13 -9.40
C ALA A 38 20.81 7.01 -10.44
N MET A 39 19.74 6.38 -10.91
CA MET A 39 19.81 5.23 -11.81
C MET A 39 19.83 5.60 -13.29
N ARG A 40 19.73 6.90 -13.61
CA ARG A 40 19.71 7.45 -14.98
C ARG A 40 18.67 6.74 -15.87
N THR A 41 17.46 6.60 -15.34
CA THR A 41 16.34 5.93 -16.00
C THR A 41 15.10 6.81 -15.97
N ARG A 42 14.18 6.58 -16.90
CA ARG A 42 12.81 7.17 -16.87
C ARG A 42 11.76 6.15 -16.46
N LEU A 43 12.17 4.92 -16.18
CA LEU A 43 11.27 3.89 -15.71
C LEU A 43 10.83 4.21 -14.29
N TYR A 44 9.57 3.91 -14.01
CA TYR A 44 9.10 3.78 -12.64
C TYR A 44 9.87 2.66 -11.92
N TYR A 45 10.09 2.78 -10.61
CA TYR A 45 10.88 1.85 -9.81
C TYR A 45 10.51 0.38 -10.06
N PHE A 46 9.21 0.05 -10.00
CA PHE A 46 8.77 -1.34 -10.20
C PHE A 46 8.91 -1.81 -11.65
N ASP A 47 8.84 -0.93 -12.64
CA ASP A 47 9.13 -1.29 -14.03
C ASP A 47 10.62 -1.53 -14.27
N TRP A 48 11.48 -0.74 -13.63
CA TRP A 48 12.91 -1.00 -13.61
C TRP A 48 13.22 -2.33 -12.91
N LEU A 49 12.54 -2.64 -11.81
CA LEU A 49 12.73 -3.87 -11.04
C LEU A 49 12.47 -5.14 -11.87
N LYS A 50 11.47 -5.11 -12.77
CA LYS A 50 11.19 -6.21 -13.72
C LYS A 50 12.38 -6.53 -14.63
N SER A 51 13.22 -5.54 -14.93
CA SER A 51 14.45 -5.73 -15.71
C SER A 51 15.63 -6.29 -14.89
N GLN A 52 15.44 -6.45 -13.57
CA GLN A 52 16.48 -6.76 -12.61
C GLN A 52 16.13 -7.98 -11.75
N PRO A 53 16.34 -9.22 -12.25
CA PRO A 53 15.83 -10.43 -11.61
C PRO A 53 16.26 -10.62 -10.15
N TRP A 54 17.49 -10.26 -9.81
CA TRP A 54 17.98 -10.37 -8.44
C TRP A 54 17.26 -9.40 -7.48
N TYR A 55 17.14 -8.13 -7.88
CA TYR A 55 16.45 -7.11 -7.08
C TYR A 55 14.95 -7.42 -6.97
N GLN A 56 14.31 -7.90 -8.04
CA GLN A 56 12.92 -8.33 -8.03
C GLN A 56 12.70 -9.48 -7.04
N SER A 57 13.55 -10.51 -7.08
CA SER A 57 13.45 -11.65 -6.16
C SER A 57 13.67 -11.24 -4.70
N ALA A 58 14.64 -10.36 -4.44
CA ALA A 58 14.92 -9.85 -3.10
C ALA A 58 13.73 -9.02 -2.58
N PHE A 59 13.19 -8.11 -3.39
CA PHE A 59 12.02 -7.31 -3.05
C PHE A 59 10.80 -8.19 -2.74
N ASN A 60 10.46 -9.13 -3.63
CA ASN A 60 9.33 -10.04 -3.42
C ASN A 60 9.47 -10.85 -2.13
N THR A 61 10.70 -11.28 -1.80
CA THR A 61 10.96 -12.03 -0.57
C THR A 61 10.69 -11.18 0.66
N VAL A 62 11.19 -9.94 0.70
CA VAL A 62 10.99 -9.03 1.84
C VAL A 62 9.51 -8.64 1.97
N MET A 63 8.83 -8.34 0.86
CA MET A 63 7.40 -7.99 0.88
C MET A 63 6.51 -9.16 1.28
N GLY A 64 6.94 -10.40 1.06
CA GLY A 64 6.23 -11.59 1.52
C GLY A 64 6.37 -11.89 3.03
N ILE A 65 7.29 -11.20 3.73
CA ILE A 65 7.45 -11.37 5.18
C ILE A 65 6.32 -10.63 5.89
N GLN A 66 5.52 -11.36 6.66
CA GLN A 66 4.56 -10.77 7.57
C GLN A 66 5.30 -9.86 8.57
N ARG A 67 4.99 -8.57 8.58
CA ARG A 67 5.59 -7.61 9.53
C ARG A 67 5.33 -8.11 10.96
N MET A 68 6.38 -8.24 11.77
CA MET A 68 6.27 -8.79 13.14
C MET A 68 5.63 -7.79 14.13
N ASN A 69 5.60 -6.50 13.79
CA ASN A 69 5.02 -5.42 14.60
C ASN A 69 3.90 -4.72 13.82
N ARG A 70 2.74 -5.38 13.67
CA ARG A 70 1.57 -4.82 12.97
C ARG A 70 0.76 -3.83 13.80
N GLY A 71 1.20 -3.53 15.02
CA GLY A 71 0.41 -2.80 16.01
C GLY A 71 -0.84 -3.58 16.44
N GLU A 72 -1.77 -2.88 17.06
CA GLU A 72 -3.13 -3.37 17.29
C GLU A 72 -3.86 -3.51 15.95
N GLU A 73 -4.69 -4.54 15.81
CA GLU A 73 -5.45 -4.69 14.57
C GLU A 73 -6.55 -3.63 14.53
N TRP A 74 -6.82 -3.07 13.34
CA TRP A 74 -7.72 -1.91 13.20
C TRP A 74 -9.12 -2.14 13.79
N PHE A 75 -9.59 -3.37 13.74
CA PHE A 75 -10.90 -3.79 14.23
C PHE A 75 -10.98 -3.94 15.76
N GLU A 76 -9.86 -3.79 16.48
CA GLU A 76 -9.84 -3.79 17.94
C GLU A 76 -10.25 -2.42 18.51
N PHE A 77 -9.89 -1.33 17.82
CA PHE A 77 -10.27 0.03 18.21
C PHE A 77 -11.37 0.64 17.32
N TYR A 78 -11.58 0.11 16.12
CA TYR A 78 -12.68 0.53 15.25
C TYR A 78 -14.00 -0.15 15.66
N PRO A 79 -15.11 0.60 15.84
CA PRO A 79 -16.40 0.02 16.24
C PRO A 79 -17.10 -0.70 15.07
N VAL A 80 -16.61 -1.90 14.73
CA VAL A 80 -17.03 -2.72 13.58
C VAL A 80 -18.54 -2.93 13.55
N LYS A 81 -19.15 -3.39 14.65
CA LYS A 81 -20.57 -3.75 14.68
C LYS A 81 -21.48 -2.55 14.42
N ASP A 82 -21.08 -1.37 14.85
CA ASP A 82 -21.89 -0.16 14.75
C ASP A 82 -21.70 0.54 13.40
N ARG A 83 -20.48 0.47 12.83
CA ARG A 83 -20.11 1.28 11.66
C ARG A 83 -20.02 0.51 10.35
N LEU A 84 -19.67 -0.78 10.38
CA LEU A 84 -19.49 -1.58 9.16
C LEU A 84 -20.82 -2.06 8.55
N ARG A 85 -21.96 -1.80 9.23
CA ARG A 85 -23.34 -1.97 8.74
C ARG A 85 -23.63 -3.34 8.12
N ALA A 86 -23.07 -4.41 8.68
CA ALA A 86 -23.14 -5.73 8.09
C ALA A 86 -24.57 -6.14 7.71
N GLY A 87 -24.73 -6.70 6.50
CA GLY A 87 -26.04 -7.08 5.95
C GLY A 87 -26.73 -6.00 5.10
N SER A 88 -26.21 -4.76 5.05
CA SER A 88 -26.73 -3.71 4.15
C SER A 88 -26.25 -3.82 2.70
N SER A 89 -25.25 -4.65 2.42
CA SER A 89 -24.69 -4.91 1.09
C SER A 89 -24.26 -6.36 0.98
N GLU A 90 -24.13 -6.87 -0.25
CA GLU A 90 -23.56 -8.20 -0.52
C GLU A 90 -22.08 -8.28 -0.13
N THR A 91 -21.34 -7.17 -0.24
CA THR A 91 -19.93 -7.10 0.14
C THR A 91 -19.75 -6.28 1.41
N LEU A 92 -19.20 -6.92 2.44
CA LEU A 92 -18.95 -6.33 3.73
C LEU A 92 -17.68 -5.46 3.72
N LEU A 93 -16.59 -5.99 3.17
CA LEU A 93 -15.29 -5.33 3.20
C LEU A 93 -14.47 -5.72 1.98
N VAL A 94 -13.92 -4.71 1.30
CA VAL A 94 -12.91 -4.87 0.26
C VAL A 94 -11.58 -4.38 0.80
N ASP A 95 -10.59 -5.26 0.91
CA ASP A 95 -9.22 -4.96 1.31
C ASP A 95 -8.38 -4.70 0.06
N VAL A 96 -8.14 -3.42 -0.24
CA VAL A 96 -7.50 -2.97 -1.48
C VAL A 96 -5.99 -2.87 -1.25
N GLY A 97 -5.20 -3.60 -2.05
CA GLY A 97 -3.76 -3.77 -1.78
C GLY A 97 -3.48 -4.66 -0.58
N GLY A 98 -4.36 -5.63 -0.30
CA GLY A 98 -4.31 -6.45 0.91
C GLY A 98 -3.30 -7.60 0.88
N GLY A 99 -2.48 -7.70 -0.18
CA GLY A 99 -1.47 -8.74 -0.37
C GLY A 99 -2.07 -10.14 -0.31
N LEU A 100 -1.60 -10.93 0.67
CA LEU A 100 -2.06 -12.31 0.89
C LEU A 100 -3.35 -12.41 1.73
N GLY A 101 -3.99 -11.28 2.07
CA GLY A 101 -5.26 -11.23 2.80
C GLY A 101 -5.13 -11.43 4.31
N HIS A 102 -3.95 -11.17 4.89
CA HIS A 102 -3.72 -11.32 6.33
C HIS A 102 -4.69 -10.51 7.20
N ASP A 103 -5.06 -9.30 6.77
CA ASP A 103 -6.03 -8.46 7.49
C ASP A 103 -7.43 -9.09 7.52
N LEU A 104 -7.91 -9.59 6.39
CA LEU A 104 -9.21 -10.26 6.32
C LEU A 104 -9.23 -11.58 7.10
N LEU A 105 -8.12 -12.34 7.08
CA LEU A 105 -7.97 -13.55 7.88
C LEU A 105 -7.99 -13.23 9.38
N ALA A 106 -7.31 -12.16 9.81
CA ALA A 106 -7.33 -11.69 11.19
C ALA A 106 -8.72 -11.19 11.60
N PHE A 107 -9.38 -10.41 10.74
CA PHE A 107 -10.71 -9.85 10.94
C PHE A 107 -11.80 -10.92 11.05
N LYS A 108 -11.73 -11.99 10.24
CA LYS A 108 -12.76 -13.03 10.23
C LYS A 108 -12.80 -13.85 11.53
N LYS A 109 -11.69 -13.97 12.26
CA LYS A 109 -11.59 -14.75 13.51
C LYS A 109 -12.51 -14.23 14.63
N PRO A 110 -12.48 -12.94 15.02
CA PRO A 110 -13.39 -12.39 16.02
C PRO A 110 -14.79 -12.09 15.48
N PHE A 111 -14.97 -12.03 14.15
CA PHE A 111 -16.25 -11.70 13.50
C PHE A 111 -16.74 -12.78 12.51
N PRO A 112 -16.83 -14.06 12.91
CA PRO A 112 -17.17 -15.15 11.98
C PRO A 112 -18.59 -15.01 11.43
N GLU A 113 -19.51 -14.48 12.24
CA GLU A 113 -20.95 -14.38 11.93
C GLU A 113 -21.34 -13.11 11.16
N LEU A 114 -20.42 -12.17 10.91
CA LEU A 114 -20.80 -10.96 10.16
C LEU A 114 -21.16 -11.33 8.71
N PRO A 115 -22.37 -10.96 8.25
CA PRO A 115 -22.82 -11.29 6.91
C PRO A 115 -22.15 -10.40 5.85
N GLY A 116 -22.02 -10.96 4.65
CA GLY A 116 -21.44 -10.30 3.48
C GLY A 116 -20.05 -10.84 3.13
N LYS A 117 -19.67 -10.65 1.86
CA LYS A 117 -18.38 -11.09 1.33
C LYS A 117 -17.24 -10.25 1.89
N LEU A 118 -16.11 -10.89 2.14
CA LEU A 118 -14.81 -10.25 2.35
C LEU A 118 -13.99 -10.47 1.07
N ILE A 119 -13.44 -9.40 0.49
CA ILE A 119 -12.70 -9.49 -0.78
C ILE A 119 -11.32 -8.90 -0.57
N VAL A 120 -10.26 -9.71 -0.75
CA VAL A 120 -8.88 -9.19 -0.84
C VAL A 120 -8.57 -8.89 -2.31
N GLN A 121 -8.04 -7.70 -2.57
CA GLN A 121 -7.64 -7.24 -3.88
C GLN A 121 -6.15 -6.94 -3.92
N ASP A 122 -5.45 -7.47 -4.92
CA ASP A 122 -4.07 -7.13 -5.20
C ASP A 122 -3.70 -7.50 -6.66
N LEU A 123 -2.46 -7.20 -7.04
CA LEU A 123 -1.89 -7.60 -8.32
C LEU A 123 -1.80 -9.14 -8.45
N PRO A 124 -1.79 -9.67 -9.69
CA PRO A 124 -1.75 -11.12 -9.93
C PRO A 124 -0.63 -11.84 -9.17
N VAL A 125 0.56 -11.22 -9.05
CA VAL A 125 1.72 -11.81 -8.38
C VAL A 125 1.47 -12.16 -6.91
N PHE A 126 0.57 -11.47 -6.22
CA PHE A 126 0.18 -11.78 -4.85
C PHE A 126 -1.02 -12.72 -4.81
N ILE A 127 -2.05 -12.39 -5.59
CA ILE A 127 -3.31 -13.16 -5.58
C ILE A 127 -3.13 -14.59 -6.08
N ASP A 128 -2.20 -14.84 -7.00
CA ASP A 128 -1.91 -16.20 -7.49
C ASP A 128 -1.25 -17.10 -6.42
N ASP A 129 -0.61 -16.50 -5.40
CA ASP A 129 -0.01 -17.21 -4.28
C ASP A 129 -0.98 -17.40 -3.09
N VAL A 130 -2.16 -16.78 -3.13
CA VAL A 130 -3.20 -16.97 -2.11
C VAL A 130 -3.79 -18.37 -2.25
N LYS A 131 -3.48 -19.24 -1.29
CA LYS A 131 -4.00 -20.63 -1.21
C LYS A 131 -4.98 -20.76 -0.06
N ASP A 132 -6.04 -21.54 -0.29
CA ASP A 132 -6.95 -22.02 0.75
C ASP A 132 -7.53 -20.92 1.66
N LEU A 133 -8.19 -19.92 1.06
CA LEU A 133 -8.95 -18.94 1.84
C LEU A 133 -10.15 -19.59 2.54
N PRO A 134 -10.44 -19.22 3.80
CA PRO A 134 -11.61 -19.72 4.51
C PRO A 134 -12.90 -19.25 3.83
N PHE A 135 -13.98 -20.01 4.03
CA PHE A 135 -15.29 -19.68 3.49
C PHE A 135 -15.70 -18.23 3.83
N GLY A 136 -16.11 -17.49 2.80
CA GLY A 136 -16.53 -16.08 2.90
C GLY A 136 -15.44 -15.04 2.62
N ILE A 137 -14.19 -15.47 2.35
CA ILE A 137 -13.13 -14.59 1.82
C ILE A 137 -12.86 -14.96 0.36
N GLU A 138 -12.93 -13.99 -0.53
CA GLU A 138 -12.65 -14.13 -1.97
C GLU A 138 -11.38 -13.34 -2.32
N ALA A 139 -10.50 -13.92 -3.14
CA ALA A 139 -9.35 -13.22 -3.70
C ALA A 139 -9.70 -12.68 -5.09
N MET A 140 -9.34 -11.43 -5.38
CA MET A 140 -9.66 -10.76 -6.63
C MET A 140 -8.43 -10.04 -7.18
N LYS A 141 -8.02 -10.36 -8.41
CA LYS A 141 -6.97 -9.62 -9.10
C LYS A 141 -7.48 -8.22 -9.44
N HIS A 142 -6.82 -7.19 -8.92
CA HIS A 142 -7.20 -5.82 -9.22
C HIS A 142 -5.99 -4.87 -9.08
N ASP A 143 -5.87 -3.98 -10.06
CA ASP A 143 -4.97 -2.83 -10.00
C ASP A 143 -5.79 -1.61 -9.57
N PHE A 144 -5.47 -1.03 -8.42
CA PHE A 144 -6.20 0.10 -7.85
C PHE A 144 -6.08 1.42 -8.65
N PHE A 145 -5.19 1.48 -9.64
CA PHE A 145 -5.17 2.58 -10.62
C PHE A 145 -6.26 2.44 -11.68
N THR A 146 -6.96 1.30 -11.72
CA THR A 146 -8.12 1.09 -12.58
C THR A 146 -9.43 1.29 -11.80
N PRO A 147 -10.58 1.53 -12.48
CA PRO A 147 -11.86 1.69 -11.79
C PRO A 147 -12.18 0.52 -10.87
N GLN A 148 -12.56 0.81 -9.62
CA GLN A 148 -12.85 -0.21 -8.61
C GLN A 148 -14.07 -1.08 -9.05
N PRO A 149 -13.88 -2.40 -9.27
CA PRO A 149 -14.91 -3.28 -9.82
C PRO A 149 -16.02 -3.62 -8.81
N VAL A 150 -15.69 -3.70 -7.52
CA VAL A 150 -16.66 -4.01 -6.48
C VAL A 150 -17.38 -2.73 -6.11
N ARG A 151 -18.66 -2.61 -6.48
CA ARG A 151 -19.48 -1.43 -6.16
C ARG A 151 -20.28 -1.61 -4.90
N TYR A 152 -20.49 -0.51 -4.19
CA TYR A 152 -21.40 -0.40 -3.06
C TYR A 152 -21.08 -1.36 -1.91
N ALA A 153 -19.80 -1.73 -1.75
CA ALA A 153 -19.36 -2.42 -0.56
C ALA A 153 -19.61 -1.55 0.67
N ASN A 154 -19.86 -2.18 1.81
CA ASN A 154 -20.01 -1.45 3.06
C ASN A 154 -18.73 -0.70 3.42
N ALA A 155 -17.57 -1.33 3.25
CA ALA A 155 -16.28 -0.70 3.49
C ALA A 155 -15.25 -1.04 2.40
N TYR A 156 -14.42 -0.05 2.08
CA TYR A 156 -13.15 -0.24 1.38
C TYR A 156 -12.04 0.08 2.37
N HIS A 157 -11.03 -0.78 2.48
CA HIS A 157 -9.93 -0.66 3.41
C HIS A 157 -8.62 -0.60 2.64
N LEU A 158 -7.80 0.39 3.00
CA LEU A 158 -6.45 0.60 2.49
C LEU A 158 -5.53 0.57 3.71
N ARG A 159 -4.62 -0.41 3.77
CA ARG A 159 -3.62 -0.48 4.82
C ARG A 159 -2.22 -0.46 4.22
N THR A 160 -1.36 0.46 4.66
CA THR A 160 0.01 0.58 4.15
C THR A 160 0.05 0.62 2.62
N VAL A 161 -0.83 1.45 2.03
CA VAL A 161 -0.95 1.63 0.57
C VAL A 161 -0.61 3.06 0.20
N LEU A 162 -1.27 4.04 0.79
CA LEU A 162 -1.17 5.44 0.34
C LEU A 162 0.20 6.05 0.62
N HIS A 163 0.95 5.51 1.58
CA HIS A 163 2.30 5.97 1.88
C HIS A 163 3.34 5.61 0.80
N ASP A 164 3.03 4.66 -0.08
CA ASP A 164 3.88 4.27 -1.22
C ASP A 164 3.74 5.25 -2.38
N TRP A 165 2.81 6.21 -2.29
CA TRP A 165 2.42 7.05 -3.41
C TRP A 165 2.44 8.55 -3.06
N PRO A 166 2.96 9.40 -3.98
CA PRO A 166 2.76 10.84 -3.88
C PRO A 166 1.28 11.20 -4.06
N ASP A 167 0.92 12.42 -3.65
CA ASP A 167 -0.46 12.89 -3.58
C ASP A 167 -1.25 12.76 -4.88
N LYS A 168 -0.59 12.91 -6.04
CA LYS A 168 -1.24 12.76 -7.34
C LYS A 168 -1.79 11.33 -7.52
N GLN A 169 -0.97 10.32 -7.28
CA GLN A 169 -1.30 8.90 -7.40
C GLN A 169 -2.24 8.47 -6.28
N ALA A 170 -2.01 8.92 -5.04
CA ALA A 170 -2.92 8.67 -3.93
C ALA A 170 -4.34 9.20 -4.24
N ARG A 171 -4.46 10.41 -4.81
CA ARG A 171 -5.76 10.94 -5.24
C ARG A 171 -6.41 10.13 -6.36
N GLU A 172 -5.64 9.55 -7.26
CA GLU A 172 -6.15 8.67 -8.32
C GLU A 172 -6.77 7.40 -7.73
N ILE A 173 -6.05 6.72 -6.84
CA ILE A 173 -6.51 5.54 -6.09
C ILE A 173 -7.82 5.86 -5.35
N LEU A 174 -7.81 6.95 -4.57
CA LEU A 174 -8.98 7.41 -3.81
C LEU A 174 -10.17 7.75 -4.72
N SER A 175 -9.92 8.32 -5.90
CA SER A 175 -10.96 8.66 -6.88
C SER A 175 -11.61 7.40 -7.46
N ASN A 176 -10.82 6.38 -7.79
CA ASN A 176 -11.34 5.10 -8.30
C ASN A 176 -12.24 4.41 -7.27
N ILE A 177 -11.84 4.41 -5.99
CA ILE A 177 -12.67 3.88 -4.90
C ILE A 177 -13.93 4.72 -4.70
N ARG A 178 -13.80 6.05 -4.67
CA ARG A 178 -14.92 6.97 -4.49
C ARG A 178 -16.02 6.79 -5.53
N LEU A 179 -15.69 6.41 -6.76
CA LEU A 179 -16.65 6.14 -7.84
C LEU A 179 -17.44 4.83 -7.66
N ALA A 180 -16.92 3.90 -6.85
CA ALA A 180 -17.60 2.64 -6.51
C ALA A 180 -18.46 2.74 -5.24
N MET A 181 -18.19 3.73 -4.38
CA MET A 181 -18.92 3.97 -3.14
C MET A 181 -20.35 4.52 -3.36
N ASN A 182 -21.28 4.13 -2.48
CA ASN A 182 -22.56 4.81 -2.29
C ASN A 182 -22.52 5.70 -1.03
N LYS A 183 -23.66 6.28 -0.65
CA LYS A 183 -23.77 7.14 0.56
C LYS A 183 -23.56 6.37 1.87
N GLN A 184 -23.65 5.04 1.83
CA GLN A 184 -23.53 4.18 2.99
C GLN A 184 -22.13 3.57 3.13
N SER A 185 -21.38 3.49 2.02
CA SER A 185 -20.00 3.02 1.98
C SER A 185 -19.09 3.91 2.84
N ILE A 186 -18.12 3.28 3.48
CA ILE A 186 -17.04 3.95 4.21
C ILE A 186 -15.69 3.59 3.60
N LEU A 187 -14.74 4.52 3.69
CA LEU A 187 -13.35 4.28 3.37
C LEU A 187 -12.56 4.25 4.67
N LEU A 188 -11.84 3.17 4.92
CA LEU A 188 -10.94 2.99 6.04
C LEU A 188 -9.51 3.14 5.52
N ILE A 189 -8.80 4.15 6.00
CA ILE A 189 -7.39 4.37 5.72
C ILE A 189 -6.63 4.01 7.00
N ASN A 190 -5.79 2.98 6.91
CA ASN A 190 -5.04 2.41 8.01
C ASN A 190 -3.54 2.56 7.72
N GLU A 191 -3.00 3.71 8.10
CA GLU A 191 -1.62 4.12 7.87
C GLU A 191 -1.00 4.53 9.20
N ASP A 192 0.34 4.51 9.27
CA ASP A 192 1.05 5.12 10.39
C ASP A 192 0.91 6.64 10.27
N ALA A 193 0.16 7.26 11.18
CA ALA A 193 0.02 8.71 11.26
C ALA A 193 1.18 9.29 12.07
N LEU A 194 2.04 10.06 11.41
CA LEU A 194 3.20 10.67 12.06
C LEU A 194 2.79 11.92 12.84
N PRO A 195 3.39 12.20 14.02
CA PRO A 195 3.10 13.43 14.73
C PRO A 195 3.60 14.63 13.92
N GLU A 196 2.88 15.77 13.98
CA GLU A 196 3.28 17.00 13.27
C GLU A 196 4.70 17.48 13.62
N ASN A 197 5.16 17.17 14.84
CA ASN A 197 6.46 17.59 15.36
C ASN A 197 7.10 16.46 16.18
N ASN A 198 8.42 16.50 16.36
CA ASN A 198 9.18 15.51 17.14
C ASN A 198 9.01 14.07 16.64
N VAL A 199 8.92 13.87 15.32
CA VAL A 199 8.88 12.55 14.70
C VAL A 199 10.12 11.75 15.14
N PRO A 200 9.94 10.54 15.72
CA PRO A 200 11.06 9.74 16.15
C PRO A 200 11.87 9.27 14.95
N LEU A 201 13.19 9.13 15.13
CA LEU A 201 14.10 8.73 14.05
C LEU A 201 13.69 7.42 13.36
N TYR A 202 13.15 6.46 14.13
CA TYR A 202 12.69 5.18 13.61
C TYR A 202 11.59 5.32 12.54
N ALA A 203 10.80 6.38 12.60
CA ALA A 203 9.74 6.68 11.64
C ALA A 203 10.24 7.62 10.52
N ALA A 204 11.13 8.57 10.84
CA ALA A 204 11.67 9.50 9.84
C ALA A 204 12.64 8.83 8.84
N GLU A 205 13.44 7.86 9.28
CA GLU A 205 14.39 7.14 8.40
C GLU A 205 13.71 6.36 7.26
N PRO A 206 12.67 5.53 7.51
CA PRO A 206 11.97 4.84 6.43
C PRO A 206 11.26 5.83 5.50
N ASP A 207 10.67 6.92 6.01
CA ASP A 207 10.04 7.96 5.18
C ASP A 207 11.04 8.58 4.18
N ILE A 208 12.26 8.94 4.62
CA ILE A 208 13.34 9.41 3.73
C ILE A 208 13.72 8.35 2.69
N SER A 209 13.78 7.08 3.09
CA SER A 209 14.08 5.99 2.16
C SER A 209 12.99 5.80 1.11
N MET A 210 11.73 5.94 1.51
CA MET A 210 10.56 5.85 0.65
C MET A 210 10.49 7.04 -0.32
N MET A 211 10.72 8.26 0.15
CA MET A 211 10.88 9.44 -0.70
C MET A 211 12.00 9.25 -1.73
N ALA A 212 13.16 8.73 -1.32
CA ALA A 212 14.29 8.52 -2.21
C ALA A 212 14.01 7.46 -3.29
N ALA A 213 13.35 6.36 -2.94
CA ALA A 213 13.09 5.26 -3.85
C ALA A 213 11.84 5.48 -4.74
N PHE A 214 10.78 6.06 -4.18
CA PHE A 214 9.44 6.07 -4.77
C PHE A 214 8.85 7.47 -4.94
N SER A 215 9.51 8.53 -4.45
CA SER A 215 8.91 9.87 -4.34
C SER A 215 7.64 9.89 -3.50
N SER A 216 7.55 8.97 -2.55
CA SER A 216 6.41 8.82 -1.65
C SER A 216 6.68 9.45 -0.30
N LEU A 217 5.67 9.42 0.58
CA LEU A 217 5.71 10.08 1.88
C LEU A 217 4.72 9.45 2.85
N ASP A 218 5.13 9.34 4.10
CA ASP A 218 4.22 9.21 5.23
C ASP A 218 3.53 10.56 5.50
N ARG A 219 2.33 10.51 6.09
CA ARG A 219 1.49 11.69 6.33
C ARG A 219 1.13 11.82 7.81
N ALA A 220 0.89 13.06 8.23
CA ALA A 220 0.38 13.39 9.56
C ALA A 220 -1.14 13.24 9.65
#